data_AF-A0A9P6Y3R0-F1
#
_entry.id   AF-A0A9P6Y3R0-F1
#
_cell.length_a   1.000
_cell.length_b   1.000
_cell.length_c   1.000
_cell.angle_alpha   90.00
_cell.angle_beta   90.00
_cell.angle_gamma   90.00
#
_symmetry.space_group_name_H-M   'P 1'
#
loop_
_entity.id
_entity.type
_entity.pdbx_description
1 polymer ?
#
loop_
_entity_poly.entity_id
_entity_poly.type
_entity_poly.pdbx_seq_one_letter_code
_entity_poly.pdbx_strand_id
1 'polypeptide(L)'
;MQDLAQVIATAVATAINNKPINENTNVRIPIPSSYSGERSAAIINLWLQEVERYLEFNCVTQQRWLPYAITLLRGRAQKWWNQLSQKKAESTTWERFKIDLEYAFKPSYSEQSARDKLASIKQMTSVSEYADAFQDILLDLPRVSDDEALDRFVRGLKDDVRIHVLTKEPRSLEEANRFAIAYDSPKQAGIVLPARAK
;
A
#
# COMPACT_ATOMS: atom_id res chain seq x y z
N MET A 1 9.19 58.86 23.21
CA MET A 1 8.63 58.82 21.85
C MET A 1 9.53 57.95 21.00
N GLN A 2 9.14 56.70 20.74
CA GLN A 2 9.83 55.84 19.76
C GLN A 2 9.23 56.16 18.39
N ASP A 3 10.10 56.41 17.43
CA ASP A 3 9.75 56.84 16.08
C ASP A 3 9.03 55.71 15.33
N LEU A 4 7.77 55.93 14.96
CA LEU A 4 6.94 54.94 14.25
C LEU A 4 7.55 54.53 12.91
N ALA A 5 8.38 55.37 12.28
CA ALA A 5 9.08 55.01 11.05
C ALA A 5 10.16 53.94 11.29
N GLN A 6 10.77 53.91 12.47
CA GLN A 6 11.86 52.99 12.82
C GLN A 6 11.34 51.57 13.13
N VAL A 7 10.13 51.46 13.68
CA VAL A 7 9.45 50.16 13.92
C VAL A 7 9.02 49.51 12.59
N ILE A 8 8.49 50.31 11.66
CA ILE A 8 8.07 49.82 10.34
C ILE A 8 9.29 49.40 9.51
N ALA A 9 10.38 50.19 9.53
CA ALA A 9 11.62 49.84 8.82
C ALA A 9 12.25 48.52 9.34
N THR A 10 12.16 48.26 10.65
CA THR A 10 12.70 47.03 11.25
C THR A 10 11.82 45.80 10.94
N ALA A 11 10.49 45.97 10.88
CA ALA A 11 9.58 44.89 10.50
C ALA A 11 9.73 44.51 9.01
N VAL A 12 9.93 45.51 8.13
CA VAL A 12 10.12 45.29 6.69
C VAL A 12 11.50 44.67 6.40
N ALA A 13 12.55 45.04 7.15
CA ALA A 13 13.88 44.44 7.00
C ALA A 13 13.93 42.96 7.42
N THR A 14 13.15 42.58 8.44
CA THR A 14 13.10 41.18 8.92
C THR A 14 12.31 40.25 7.98
N ALA A 15 11.37 40.79 7.18
CA ALA A 15 10.57 40.01 6.24
C ALA A 15 11.31 39.67 4.93
N ILE A 16 12.38 40.39 4.59
CA ILE A 16 13.11 40.21 3.32
C ILE A 16 14.20 39.13 3.42
N ASN A 17 14.65 38.75 4.62
CA ASN A 17 15.83 37.89 4.78
C ASN A 17 15.57 36.40 5.10
N ASN A 18 14.31 35.96 5.17
CA ASN A 18 13.99 34.53 5.29
C ASN A 18 13.62 33.93 3.94
N LYS A 19 14.57 33.96 2.99
CA LYS A 19 14.58 32.96 1.94
C LYS A 19 15.03 31.66 2.61
N PRO A 20 14.23 30.58 2.63
CA PRO A 20 14.69 29.32 3.18
C PRO A 20 15.97 28.96 2.43
N ILE A 21 17.00 28.71 3.23
CA ILE A 21 18.32 28.27 2.79
C ILE A 21 18.04 27.03 1.96
N ASN A 22 18.27 27.10 0.65
CA ASN A 22 18.21 25.94 -0.23
C ASN A 22 19.36 25.02 0.19
N GLU A 23 19.12 24.17 1.18
CA GLU A 23 19.81 22.91 1.26
C GLU A 23 19.41 22.14 0.00
N ASN A 24 20.33 22.09 -0.98
CA ASN A 24 20.24 21.25 -2.16
C ASN A 24 20.30 19.77 -1.71
N THR A 25 19.29 19.32 -0.97
CA THR A 25 18.98 17.91 -0.78
C THR A 25 18.32 17.46 -2.07
N ASN A 26 19.14 17.20 -3.10
CA ASN A 26 18.68 16.71 -4.39
C ASN A 26 18.21 15.26 -4.22
N VAL A 27 17.11 15.07 -3.49
CA VAL A 27 16.44 13.80 -3.29
C VAL A 27 15.70 13.53 -4.59
N ARG A 28 16.22 12.58 -5.37
CA ARG A 28 15.58 12.13 -6.61
C ARG A 28 14.60 11.03 -6.29
N ILE A 29 13.31 11.32 -6.41
CA ILE A 29 12.26 10.31 -6.32
C ILE A 29 12.13 9.57 -7.67
N PRO A 30 11.95 8.23 -7.68
CA PRO A 30 11.73 7.50 -8.93
C PRO A 30 10.48 7.98 -9.65
N ILE A 31 10.54 8.01 -10.99
CA ILE A 31 9.39 8.29 -11.85
C ILE A 31 8.37 7.15 -11.67
N PRO A 32 7.06 7.44 -11.51
CA PRO A 32 6.03 6.42 -11.36
C PRO A 32 6.01 5.45 -12.54
N SER A 33 5.61 4.22 -12.25
CA SER A 33 5.47 3.17 -13.25
C SER A 33 4.37 3.50 -14.29
N SER A 34 4.42 2.85 -15.45
CA SER A 34 3.33 2.94 -16.44
C SER A 34 2.21 1.96 -16.12
N TYR A 35 0.96 2.35 -16.29
CA TYR A 35 -0.20 1.47 -16.09
C TYR A 35 -0.81 1.01 -17.42
N SER A 36 -0.93 -0.30 -17.63
CA SER A 36 -1.36 -0.88 -18.91
C SER A 36 -2.81 -1.35 -18.94
N GLY A 37 -3.52 -1.29 -17.80
CA GLY A 37 -4.92 -1.68 -17.67
C GLY A 37 -5.12 -3.06 -17.03
N GLU A 38 -4.21 -3.43 -16.13
CA GLU A 38 -4.26 -4.61 -15.26
C GLU A 38 -5.49 -4.56 -14.36
N ARG A 39 -6.31 -5.61 -14.37
CA ARG A 39 -7.56 -5.66 -13.59
C ARG A 39 -7.29 -6.13 -12.16
N SER A 40 -6.60 -5.32 -11.36
CA SER A 40 -6.27 -5.60 -9.96
C SER A 40 -6.44 -4.34 -9.12
N ALA A 41 -7.22 -4.44 -8.04
CA ALA A 41 -7.41 -3.32 -7.11
C ALA A 41 -6.07 -2.85 -6.51
N ALA A 42 -5.22 -3.79 -6.09
CA ALA A 42 -3.91 -3.50 -5.54
C ALA A 42 -3.01 -2.75 -6.53
N ILE A 43 -2.93 -3.19 -7.79
CA ILE A 43 -2.09 -2.54 -8.82
C ILE A 43 -2.61 -1.14 -9.13
N ILE A 44 -3.93 -0.95 -9.26
CA ILE A 44 -4.54 0.35 -9.51
C ILE A 44 -4.22 1.32 -8.36
N ASN A 45 -4.44 0.88 -7.12
CA ASN A 45 -4.20 1.69 -5.93
C ASN A 45 -2.73 2.05 -5.79
N LEU A 46 -1.82 1.07 -5.97
CA LEU A 46 -0.38 1.29 -5.89
C LEU A 46 0.07 2.32 -6.93
N TRP A 47 -0.37 2.16 -8.18
CA TRP A 47 -0.02 3.08 -9.26
C TRP A 47 -0.53 4.51 -9.00
N LEU A 48 -1.77 4.66 -8.54
CA LEU A 48 -2.32 5.96 -8.17
C LEU A 48 -1.49 6.62 -7.06
N GLN A 49 -1.13 5.87 -6.02
CA GLN A 49 -0.30 6.38 -4.92
C GLN A 49 1.12 6.74 -5.36
N GLU A 50 1.73 5.98 -6.29
CA GLU A 50 3.04 6.32 -6.84
C GLU A 50 3.01 7.66 -7.58
N VAL A 51 1.97 7.87 -8.39
CA VAL A 51 1.77 9.13 -9.12
C VAL A 51 1.54 10.30 -8.17
N GLU A 52 0.67 10.13 -7.18
CA GLU A 52 0.39 11.18 -6.17
C GLU A 52 1.65 11.53 -5.38
N ARG A 53 2.36 10.54 -4.84
CA ARG A 53 3.63 10.75 -4.10
C ARG A 53 4.67 11.50 -4.94
N TYR A 54 4.81 11.15 -6.21
CA TYR A 54 5.74 11.82 -7.12
C TYR A 54 5.35 13.29 -7.35
N LEU A 55 4.08 13.56 -7.61
CA LEU A 55 3.61 14.91 -7.92
C LEU A 55 3.61 15.81 -6.68
N GLU A 56 3.26 15.27 -5.52
CA GLU A 56 3.34 15.96 -4.23
C GLU A 56 4.78 16.33 -3.87
N PHE A 57 5.70 15.37 -3.99
CA PHE A 57 7.12 15.61 -3.75
C PHE A 57 7.70 16.72 -4.64
N ASN A 58 7.27 16.77 -5.91
CA ASN A 58 7.68 17.81 -6.85
C ASN A 58 6.85 19.11 -6.76
N CYS A 59 5.97 19.23 -5.77
CA CYS A 59 5.08 20.38 -5.56
C CYS A 59 4.27 20.77 -6.82
N VAL A 60 3.85 19.78 -7.61
CA VAL A 60 3.09 20.01 -8.83
C VAL A 60 1.66 20.42 -8.48
N THR A 61 1.13 21.45 -9.12
CA THR A 61 -0.26 21.89 -8.89
C THR A 61 -1.27 20.82 -9.35
N GLN A 62 -2.37 20.63 -8.61
CA GLN A 62 -3.37 19.59 -8.91
C GLN A 62 -3.89 19.61 -10.36
N GLN A 63 -3.97 20.80 -10.97
CA GLN A 63 -4.39 20.99 -12.37
C GLN A 63 -3.49 20.23 -13.38
N ARG A 64 -2.24 19.94 -13.00
CA ARG A 64 -1.26 19.21 -13.82
C ARG A 64 -1.20 17.72 -13.52
N TRP A 65 -1.85 17.25 -12.44
CA TRP A 65 -1.78 15.85 -12.02
C TRP A 65 -2.40 14.90 -13.05
N LEU A 66 -3.63 15.19 -13.47
CA LEU A 66 -4.31 14.38 -14.48
C LEU A 66 -3.55 14.38 -15.83
N PRO A 67 -3.17 15.53 -16.42
CA PRO A 67 -2.35 15.56 -17.63
C PRO A 67 -1.11 14.70 -17.53
N TYR A 68 -0.40 14.76 -16.40
CA TYR A 68 0.79 13.95 -16.15
C TYR A 68 0.47 12.45 -16.11
N ALA A 69 -0.52 12.04 -15.31
CA ALA A 69 -0.90 10.64 -15.17
C ALA A 69 -1.33 9.99 -16.49
N ILE A 70 -2.02 10.74 -17.37
CA ILE A 70 -2.40 10.28 -18.71
C ILE A 70 -1.17 9.89 -19.54
N THR A 71 -0.04 10.61 -19.37
CA THR A 71 1.21 10.29 -20.09
C THR A 71 1.84 8.97 -19.67
N LEU A 72 1.42 8.41 -18.53
CA LEU A 72 1.90 7.14 -17.99
C LEU A 72 0.96 5.97 -18.35
N LEU A 73 -0.21 6.24 -18.94
CA LEU A 73 -1.11 5.19 -19.40
C LEU A 73 -0.58 4.51 -20.67
N ARG A 74 -0.65 3.18 -20.70
CA ARG A 74 -0.26 2.35 -21.85
C ARG A 74 -1.36 1.35 -22.19
N GLY A 75 -1.23 0.68 -23.33
CA GLY A 75 -2.05 -0.47 -23.69
C GLY A 75 -3.56 -0.23 -23.58
N ARG A 76 -4.23 -1.04 -22.75
CA ARG A 76 -5.68 -1.00 -22.58
C ARG A 76 -6.14 0.26 -21.86
N ALA A 77 -5.38 0.72 -20.86
CA ALA A 77 -5.70 1.92 -20.10
C ALA A 77 -5.68 3.17 -20.99
N GLN A 78 -4.68 3.30 -21.87
CA GLN A 78 -4.61 4.43 -22.81
C GLN A 78 -5.80 4.46 -23.78
N LYS A 79 -6.19 3.29 -24.34
CA LYS A 79 -7.36 3.19 -25.22
C LYS A 79 -8.66 3.58 -24.50
N TRP A 80 -8.82 3.10 -23.25
CA TRP A 80 -9.97 3.45 -22.42
C TRP A 80 -10.05 4.95 -22.18
N TRP A 81 -8.94 5.59 -21.80
CA TRP A 81 -8.92 7.03 -21.56
C TRP A 81 -9.30 7.82 -22.82
N ASN A 82 -8.75 7.47 -23.97
CA ASN A 82 -9.08 8.13 -25.25
C ASN A 82 -10.58 8.03 -25.59
N GLN A 83 -11.22 6.89 -25.28
CA GLN A 83 -12.67 6.74 -25.46
C GLN A 83 -13.47 7.56 -24.45
N LEU A 84 -13.02 7.62 -23.21
CA LEU A 84 -13.68 8.37 -22.15
C LEU A 84 -13.60 9.88 -22.40
N SER A 85 -12.42 10.38 -22.78
CA SER A 85 -12.17 11.80 -23.05
C SER A 85 -12.93 12.33 -24.27
N GLN A 86 -13.21 11.47 -25.27
CA GLN A 86 -14.06 11.83 -26.40
C GLN A 86 -15.54 11.96 -26.00
N LYS A 87 -15.99 11.17 -25.01
CA LYS A 87 -17.38 11.17 -24.52
C LYS A 87 -17.64 12.24 -23.47
N LYS A 88 -16.64 12.56 -22.65
CA LYS A 88 -16.70 13.61 -21.62
C LYS A 88 -16.00 14.86 -22.15
N ALA A 89 -16.78 15.74 -22.77
CA ALA A 89 -16.29 16.98 -23.40
C ALA A 89 -15.70 18.00 -22.41
N GLU A 90 -15.87 17.84 -21.09
CA GLU A 90 -15.47 18.83 -20.08
C GLU A 90 -14.72 18.22 -18.87
N SER A 91 -13.67 18.95 -18.46
CA SER A 91 -13.02 19.01 -17.13
C SER A 91 -13.15 17.79 -16.22
N THR A 92 -12.56 16.66 -16.63
CA THR A 92 -12.30 15.58 -15.67
C THR A 92 -11.24 16.05 -14.68
N THR A 93 -11.56 16.10 -13.38
CA THR A 93 -10.58 16.35 -12.32
C THR A 93 -9.78 15.09 -12.02
N TRP A 94 -8.68 15.22 -11.28
CA TRP A 94 -7.90 14.07 -10.82
C TRP A 94 -8.74 13.07 -10.01
N GLU A 95 -9.58 13.57 -9.12
CA GLU A 95 -10.46 12.79 -8.25
C GLU A 95 -11.49 12.02 -9.09
N ARG A 96 -12.08 12.67 -10.10
CA ARG A 96 -13.01 12.00 -11.00
C ARG A 96 -12.32 10.92 -11.83
N PHE A 97 -11.09 11.18 -12.28
CA PHE A 97 -10.28 10.20 -12.98
C PHE A 97 -10.02 8.95 -12.12
N LYS A 98 -9.67 9.09 -10.83
CA LYS A 98 -9.47 7.95 -9.92
C LYS A 98 -10.72 7.07 -9.84
N ILE A 99 -11.89 7.69 -9.65
CA ILE A 99 -13.18 6.98 -9.58
C ILE A 99 -13.47 6.24 -10.90
N ASP A 100 -13.32 6.91 -12.04
CA ASP A 100 -13.59 6.31 -13.35
C ASP A 100 -12.59 5.17 -13.67
N LEU A 101 -11.32 5.32 -13.27
CA LEU A 101 -10.27 4.31 -13.42
C LEU A 101 -10.56 3.07 -12.59
N GLU A 102 -10.91 3.25 -11.32
CA GLU A 102 -11.35 2.16 -10.45
C GLU A 102 -12.58 1.49 -11.04
N TYR A 103 -13.61 2.24 -11.45
CA TYR A 103 -14.82 1.65 -12.03
C TYR A 103 -14.54 0.81 -13.29
N ALA A 104 -13.61 1.24 -14.14
CA ALA A 104 -13.28 0.56 -15.38
C ALA A 104 -12.44 -0.72 -15.18
N PHE A 105 -11.48 -0.69 -14.25
CA PHE A 105 -10.45 -1.73 -14.14
C PHE A 105 -10.49 -2.53 -12.84
N LYS A 106 -11.07 -2.00 -11.76
CA LYS A 106 -11.24 -2.74 -10.51
C LYS A 106 -12.24 -3.86 -10.76
N PRO A 107 -11.88 -5.13 -10.49
CA PRO A 107 -12.84 -6.22 -10.57
C PRO A 107 -14.01 -5.95 -9.62
N SER A 108 -15.25 -6.09 -10.11
CA SER A 108 -16.48 -5.94 -9.33
C SER A 108 -16.52 -6.86 -8.10
N TYR A 109 -15.75 -7.94 -8.13
CA TYR A 109 -15.58 -8.91 -7.06
C TYR A 109 -14.22 -8.80 -6.36
N SER A 110 -13.50 -7.67 -6.42
CA SER A 110 -12.15 -7.57 -5.82
C SER A 110 -12.15 -7.82 -4.31
N GLU A 111 -13.07 -7.20 -3.58
CA GLU A 111 -13.23 -7.45 -2.14
C GLU A 111 -13.71 -8.88 -1.85
N GLN A 112 -14.68 -9.38 -2.63
CA GLN A 112 -15.16 -10.76 -2.49
C GLN A 112 -14.05 -11.78 -2.78
N SER A 113 -13.24 -11.54 -3.81
CA SER A 113 -12.11 -12.38 -4.19
C SER A 113 -11.02 -12.35 -3.12
N ALA A 114 -10.74 -11.19 -2.52
CA ALA A 114 -9.84 -11.10 -1.37
C ALA A 114 -10.41 -11.88 -0.16
N ARG A 115 -11.73 -11.81 0.10
CA ARG A 115 -12.38 -12.64 1.11
C ARG A 115 -12.31 -14.13 0.80
N ASP A 116 -12.49 -14.52 -0.45
CA ASP A 116 -12.39 -15.92 -0.88
C ASP A 116 -10.94 -16.43 -0.73
N LYS A 117 -9.94 -15.59 -1.04
CA LYS A 117 -8.53 -15.87 -0.75
C LYS A 117 -8.28 -16.02 0.76
N LEU A 118 -8.79 -15.10 1.58
CA LEU A 118 -8.68 -15.18 3.04
C LEU A 118 -9.32 -16.45 3.60
N ALA A 119 -10.45 -16.88 3.02
CA ALA A 119 -11.15 -18.09 3.44
C ALA A 119 -10.44 -19.39 3.01
N SER A 120 -9.65 -19.34 1.94
CA SER A 120 -9.00 -20.53 1.34
C SER A 120 -7.50 -20.62 1.62
N ILE A 121 -6.85 -19.55 2.08
CA ILE A 121 -5.41 -19.54 2.32
C ILE A 121 -5.00 -20.55 3.39
N LYS A 122 -3.99 -21.36 3.07
CA LYS A 122 -3.38 -22.34 3.96
C LYS A 122 -1.87 -22.34 3.78
N GLN A 123 -1.15 -22.69 4.84
CA GLN A 123 0.28 -22.89 4.81
C GLN A 123 0.61 -24.14 3.98
N MET A 124 1.22 -23.94 2.81
CA MET A 124 1.64 -25.04 1.92
C MET A 124 3.13 -25.37 2.08
N THR A 125 3.97 -24.35 2.12
CA THR A 125 5.44 -24.44 2.20
C THR A 125 5.93 -23.99 3.57
N SER A 126 6.66 -22.88 3.64
CA SER A 126 7.20 -22.28 4.85
C SER A 126 6.15 -21.41 5.56
N VAL A 127 6.33 -21.21 6.86
CA VAL A 127 5.53 -20.24 7.63
C VAL A 127 5.75 -18.82 7.12
N SER A 128 6.97 -18.47 6.71
CA SER A 128 7.28 -17.12 6.22
C SER A 128 6.49 -16.78 4.96
N GLU A 129 6.53 -17.65 3.94
CA GLU A 129 5.77 -17.44 2.69
C GLU A 129 4.26 -17.38 2.96
N TYR A 130 3.76 -18.20 3.88
CA TYR A 130 2.36 -18.15 4.30
C TYR A 130 2.01 -16.83 4.98
N ALA A 131 2.86 -16.34 5.89
CA ALA A 131 2.63 -15.11 6.62
C ALA A 131 2.66 -13.88 5.71
N ASP A 132 3.61 -13.82 4.78
CA ASP A 132 3.69 -12.74 3.78
C ASP A 132 2.42 -12.72 2.91
N ALA A 133 2.02 -13.88 2.38
CA ALA A 133 0.81 -13.99 1.57
C ALA A 133 -0.47 -13.66 2.37
N PHE A 134 -0.52 -14.01 3.66
CA PHE A 134 -1.64 -13.67 4.53
C PHE A 134 -1.72 -12.16 4.79
N GLN A 135 -0.58 -11.51 5.05
CA GLN A 135 -0.50 -10.06 5.23
C GLN A 135 -0.93 -9.31 3.97
N ASP A 136 -0.49 -9.75 2.79
CA ASP A 136 -0.90 -9.17 1.51
C ASP A 136 -2.43 -9.19 1.32
N ILE A 137 -3.10 -10.27 1.73
CA ILE A 137 -4.57 -10.37 1.66
C ILE A 137 -5.24 -9.40 2.65
N LEU A 138 -4.68 -9.20 3.84
CA LEU A 138 -5.21 -8.23 4.81
C LEU A 138 -5.09 -6.79 4.32
N LEU A 139 -4.04 -6.46 3.55
CA LEU A 139 -3.91 -5.14 2.92
C LEU A 139 -5.05 -4.86 1.92
N ASP A 140 -5.56 -5.89 1.26
CA ASP A 140 -6.74 -5.81 0.38
C ASP A 140 -8.07 -5.74 1.17
N LEU A 141 -8.06 -6.03 2.48
CA LEU A 141 -9.24 -6.13 3.35
C LEU A 141 -9.10 -5.29 4.65
N PRO A 142 -9.08 -3.95 4.57
CA PRO A 142 -8.82 -3.06 5.72
C PRO A 142 -9.90 -3.07 6.82
N ARG A 143 -10.96 -3.87 6.67
CA ARG A 143 -12.07 -3.99 7.63
C ARG A 143 -12.04 -5.29 8.44
N VAL A 144 -11.11 -6.20 8.17
CA VAL A 144 -10.92 -7.41 8.97
C VAL A 144 -10.38 -6.97 10.33
N SER A 145 -11.01 -7.42 11.43
CA SER A 145 -10.53 -7.11 12.77
C SER A 145 -9.30 -7.93 13.14
N ASP A 146 -8.50 -7.44 14.08
CA ASP A 146 -7.31 -8.16 14.55
C ASP A 146 -7.66 -9.55 15.12
N ASP A 147 -8.79 -9.66 15.82
CA ASP A 147 -9.30 -10.94 16.33
C ASP A 147 -9.67 -11.92 15.19
N GLU A 148 -10.32 -11.42 14.13
CA GLU A 148 -10.63 -12.24 12.97
C GLU A 148 -9.35 -12.63 12.22
N ALA A 149 -8.42 -11.70 12.03
CA ALA A 149 -7.13 -11.97 11.40
C ALA A 149 -6.34 -13.04 12.16
N LEU A 150 -6.29 -12.96 13.49
CA LEU A 150 -5.65 -13.96 14.35
C LEU A 150 -6.30 -15.34 14.21
N ASP A 151 -7.63 -15.44 14.34
CA ASP A 151 -8.35 -16.72 14.21
C ASP A 151 -8.11 -17.35 12.82
N ARG A 152 -8.22 -16.55 11.75
CA ARG A 152 -8.00 -17.00 10.38
C ARG A 152 -6.55 -17.45 10.15
N PHE A 153 -5.58 -16.71 10.65
CA PHE A 153 -4.15 -17.06 10.54
C PHE A 153 -3.87 -18.42 11.19
N VAL A 154 -4.30 -18.59 12.45
CA VAL A 154 -4.06 -19.85 13.19
C VAL A 154 -4.74 -21.05 12.52
N ARG A 155 -5.92 -20.86 11.91
CA ARG A 155 -6.62 -21.92 11.17
C ARG A 155 -5.96 -22.30 9.85
N GLY A 156 -5.24 -21.36 9.22
CA GLY A 156 -4.54 -21.62 7.96
C GLY A 156 -3.20 -22.32 8.13
N LEU A 157 -2.62 -22.35 9.34
CA LEU A 157 -1.37 -23.06 9.63
C LEU A 157 -1.51 -24.59 9.47
N LYS A 158 -0.40 -25.26 9.13
CA LYS A 158 -0.30 -26.74 9.16
C LYS A 158 -0.54 -27.24 10.58
N ASP A 159 -1.14 -28.42 10.72
CA ASP A 159 -1.57 -28.97 12.01
C ASP A 159 -0.46 -28.96 13.08
N ASP A 160 0.74 -29.42 12.72
CA ASP A 160 1.92 -29.40 13.59
C ASP A 160 2.25 -28.01 14.15
N VAL A 161 2.24 -27.00 13.27
CA VAL A 161 2.57 -25.60 13.61
C VAL A 161 1.43 -25.00 14.43
N ARG A 162 0.19 -25.26 14.01
CA ARG A 162 -1.03 -24.81 14.67
C ARG A 162 -1.09 -25.29 16.12
N ILE A 163 -0.79 -26.56 16.39
CA ILE A 163 -0.76 -27.10 17.76
C ILE A 163 0.28 -26.37 18.61
N HIS A 164 1.46 -26.13 18.06
CA HIS A 164 2.51 -25.39 18.76
C HIS A 164 2.06 -23.97 19.10
N VAL A 165 1.50 -23.25 18.12
CA VAL A 165 1.02 -21.87 18.30
C VAL A 165 -0.11 -21.82 19.33
N LEU A 166 -1.11 -22.70 19.24
CA LEU A 166 -2.23 -22.74 20.19
C LEU A 166 -1.77 -23.03 21.63
N THR A 167 -0.74 -23.86 21.81
CA THR A 167 -0.16 -24.15 23.14
C THR A 167 0.48 -22.92 23.78
N LYS A 168 0.84 -21.91 22.97
CA LYS A 168 1.44 -20.65 23.43
C LYS A 168 0.41 -19.54 23.68
N GLU A 169 -0.87 -19.77 23.36
CA GLU A 169 -1.98 -18.83 23.59
C GLU A 169 -1.69 -17.40 23.07
N PRO A 170 -1.46 -17.21 21.75
CA PRO A 170 -1.16 -15.90 21.19
C PRO A 170 -2.32 -14.93 21.38
N ARG A 171 -2.00 -13.67 21.69
CA ARG A 171 -2.98 -12.58 21.85
C ARG A 171 -3.01 -11.62 20.68
N SER A 172 -2.10 -11.77 19.73
CA SER A 172 -2.05 -10.99 18.51
C SER A 172 -1.57 -11.82 17.33
N LEU A 173 -1.88 -11.35 16.12
CA LEU A 173 -1.38 -11.93 14.87
C LEU A 173 0.15 -11.98 14.86
N GLU A 174 0.81 -10.95 15.38
CA GLU A 174 2.27 -10.85 15.44
C GLU A 174 2.88 -11.91 16.35
N GLU A 175 2.26 -12.16 17.52
CA GLU A 175 2.68 -13.24 18.42
C GLU A 175 2.50 -14.61 17.79
N ALA A 176 1.33 -14.84 17.16
CA ALA A 176 1.05 -16.08 16.45
C ALA A 176 2.07 -16.34 15.34
N ASN A 177 2.40 -15.31 14.54
CA ASN A 177 3.40 -15.40 13.49
C ASN A 177 4.79 -15.72 14.07
N ARG A 178 5.21 -15.02 15.13
CA ARG A 178 6.49 -15.29 15.80
C ARG A 178 6.60 -16.73 16.31
N PHE A 179 5.55 -17.25 16.95
CA PHE A 179 5.53 -18.64 17.43
C PHE A 179 5.55 -19.65 16.28
N ALA A 180 4.84 -19.36 15.19
CA ALA A 180 4.86 -20.21 14.00
C ALA A 180 6.25 -20.25 13.35
N ILE A 181 6.91 -19.10 13.17
CA ILE A 181 8.27 -19.02 12.58
C ILE A 181 9.29 -19.73 13.47
N ALA A 182 9.18 -19.60 14.79
CA ALA A 182 10.07 -20.28 15.74
C ALA A 182 9.97 -21.81 15.64
N TYR A 183 8.80 -22.34 15.27
CA TYR A 183 8.60 -23.78 15.05
C TYR A 183 9.14 -24.27 13.70
N ASP A 184 9.09 -23.43 12.66
CA ASP A 184 9.54 -23.80 11.30
C ASP A 184 11.06 -23.69 11.12
N SER A 185 11.71 -22.76 11.84
CA SER A 185 13.17 -22.55 11.85
C SER A 185 14.00 -23.83 12.09
N PRO A 186 13.69 -24.70 13.09
CA PRO A 186 14.43 -25.95 13.29
C PRO A 186 14.13 -27.04 12.24
N LYS A 187 12.95 -27.04 11.60
CA LYS A 187 12.59 -28.02 10.56
C LYS A 187 13.32 -27.74 9.23
N GLN A 188 13.58 -26.48 8.90
CA GLN A 188 14.40 -26.09 7.74
C GLN A 188 15.91 -26.37 7.93
N ALA A 189 16.40 -26.38 9.16
CA ALA A 189 17.80 -26.66 9.49
C ALA A 189 18.14 -28.18 9.57
N GLY A 190 17.18 -29.08 9.27
CA GLY A 190 17.42 -30.53 9.29
C GLY A 190 17.59 -31.14 10.69
N ILE A 191 17.19 -30.44 11.75
CA ILE A 191 17.31 -30.95 13.13
C ILE A 191 16.04 -31.71 13.48
N VAL A 192 16.07 -33.03 13.30
CA VAL A 192 15.05 -33.95 13.81
C VAL A 192 15.12 -33.90 15.35
N LEU A 193 14.11 -33.30 15.97
CA LEU A 193 13.94 -33.34 17.42
C LEU A 193 13.72 -34.80 17.84
N PRO A 194 14.50 -35.35 18.78
CA PRO A 194 14.31 -36.71 19.24
C PRO A 194 12.93 -36.84 19.90
N ALA A 195 12.14 -37.79 19.42
CA ALA A 195 10.87 -38.17 20.01
C ALA A 195 11.10 -38.53 21.48
N ARG A 196 10.40 -37.86 22.40
CA ARG A 196 10.41 -38.17 23.83
C ARG A 196 10.02 -39.64 24.00
N ALA A 197 10.95 -40.44 24.51
CA ALA A 197 10.70 -41.79 24.96
C ALA A 197 9.70 -41.75 26.14
N LYS A 198 8.83 -42.76 26.17
CA LYS A 198 7.68 -42.98 27.07
C LYS A 198 7.92 -42.65 28.54
#